data_AF-A0A183VAM5-F1
#
_entry.id   AF-A0A183VAM5-F1
#
_cell.length_a   1.000
_cell.length_b   1.000
_cell.length_c   1.000
_cell.angle_alpha   90.00
_cell.angle_beta   90.00
_cell.angle_gamma   90.00
#
_symmetry.space_group_name_H-M   'P 1'
#
loop_
_entity.id
_entity.type
_entity.pdbx_description
1 polymer ?
#
loop_
_entity_poly.entity_id
_entity_poly.type
_entity_poly.pdbx_seq_one_letter_code
_entity_poly.pdbx_strand_id
1 'polypeptide(L)'
;MSGKIERTICAELTNALDMFLRNGIEQLSFRHSLTTGTILNNSLISKPLLSADGDLTTYHYGIVRGDSIPSTEITLLERYPYDVTYLVKPQLLDEILSTVYRRSLFDGSYKDDVEYNMSVECVKPPKVVLEGEGIILALEERLIAMKNAVLLLNDTFTVGLLLNALYSYRLQLFFQVLRTSNLAFLPEEVHQKFGSKLRQQWSSVVATYLRVPLPTAIGVLARNATLKIEKPFIVFGVDIYSPLYHNSKRSLS
;
A
#
# COMPACT_ATOMS: atom_id res chain seq x y z
N MET A 1 12.31 47.45 -29.75
CA MET A 1 11.24 46.46 -30.01
C MET A 1 11.55 45.09 -29.39
N SER A 2 12.77 44.56 -29.53
CA SER A 2 13.20 43.27 -28.94
C SER A 2 12.83 43.09 -27.44
N GLY A 3 13.19 44.02 -26.56
CA GLY A 3 12.89 43.89 -25.13
C GLY A 3 11.40 43.94 -24.73
N LYS A 4 10.51 44.41 -25.61
CA LYS A 4 9.04 44.35 -25.35
C LYS A 4 8.50 42.97 -25.69
N ILE A 5 8.98 42.37 -26.79
CA ILE A 5 8.63 41.01 -27.22
C ILE A 5 9.15 39.99 -26.20
N GLU A 6 10.39 40.11 -25.76
CA GLU A 6 11.00 39.23 -24.74
C GLU A 6 10.21 39.25 -23.42
N ARG A 7 9.85 40.44 -22.93
CA ARG A 7 9.02 40.57 -21.72
C ARG A 7 7.65 39.93 -21.87
N THR A 8 7.01 40.09 -23.02
CA THR A 8 5.71 39.46 -23.29
C THR A 8 5.85 37.94 -23.32
N ILE A 9 6.87 37.40 -23.99
CA ILE A 9 7.11 35.95 -24.03
C ILE A 9 7.35 35.39 -22.62
N CYS A 10 8.21 36.03 -21.83
CA CYS A 10 8.48 35.58 -20.46
C CYS A 10 7.24 35.63 -19.57
N ALA A 11 6.42 36.68 -19.70
CA ALA A 11 5.18 36.81 -18.94
C ALA A 11 4.15 35.72 -19.29
N GLU A 12 3.93 35.47 -20.58
CA GLU A 12 3.03 34.42 -21.05
C GLU A 12 3.54 33.03 -20.67
N LEU A 13 4.85 32.78 -20.77
CA LEU A 13 5.44 31.51 -20.36
C LEU A 13 5.27 31.27 -18.85
N THR A 14 5.50 32.31 -18.04
CA THR A 14 5.33 32.24 -16.58
C THR A 14 3.87 31.97 -16.24
N ASN A 15 2.93 32.70 -16.84
CA ASN A 15 1.51 32.50 -16.62
C ASN A 15 1.06 31.10 -17.04
N ALA A 16 1.53 30.61 -18.19
CA ALA A 16 1.20 29.27 -18.68
C ALA A 16 1.73 28.18 -17.74
N LEU A 17 2.98 28.30 -17.28
CA LEU A 17 3.57 27.38 -16.31
C LEU A 17 2.85 27.42 -14.97
N ASP A 18 2.55 28.61 -14.46
CA ASP A 18 1.81 28.78 -13.20
C ASP A 18 0.41 28.16 -13.26
N MET A 19 -0.34 28.42 -14.34
CA MET A 19 -1.66 27.82 -14.54
C MET A 19 -1.58 26.30 -14.67
N PHE A 20 -0.62 25.79 -15.44
CA PHE A 20 -0.41 24.36 -15.61
C PHE A 20 -0.05 23.66 -14.29
N LEU A 21 0.88 24.24 -13.51
CA LEU A 21 1.28 23.71 -12.21
C LEU A 21 0.12 23.76 -11.21
N ARG A 22 -0.64 24.86 -11.15
CA ARG A 22 -1.82 24.99 -10.29
C ARG A 22 -2.88 23.94 -10.63
N ASN A 23 -3.22 23.80 -11.91
CA ASN A 23 -4.16 22.79 -12.37
C ASN A 23 -3.68 21.36 -12.06
N GLY A 24 -2.39 21.08 -12.26
CA GLY A 24 -1.80 19.77 -11.93
C GLY A 24 -1.86 19.47 -10.43
N ILE A 25 -1.56 20.47 -9.58
CA ILE A 25 -1.62 20.35 -8.12
C ILE A 25 -3.06 20.17 -7.64
N GLU A 26 -4.02 20.93 -8.18
CA GLU A 26 -5.45 20.79 -7.85
C GLU A 26 -6.01 19.40 -8.21
N GLN A 27 -5.43 18.76 -9.23
CA GLN A 27 -5.78 17.39 -9.63
C GLN A 27 -5.10 16.31 -8.80
N LEU A 28 -4.15 16.64 -7.92
CA LEU A 28 -3.59 15.66 -7.00
C LEU A 28 -4.65 15.26 -5.98
N SER A 29 -4.97 13.97 -5.94
CA SER A 29 -5.83 13.45 -4.90
C SER A 29 -5.06 13.39 -3.58
N PHE A 30 -5.24 14.40 -2.74
CA PHE A 30 -4.56 14.48 -1.44
C PHE A 30 -5.19 13.59 -0.38
N ARG A 31 -6.44 13.16 -0.55
CA ARG A 31 -7.14 12.32 0.43
C ARG A 31 -7.89 11.19 -0.25
N HIS A 32 -7.56 9.96 0.11
CA HIS A 32 -8.26 8.78 -0.39
C HIS A 32 -8.96 8.06 0.75
N SER A 33 -10.26 7.82 0.59
CA SER A 33 -10.97 6.89 1.46
C SER A 33 -10.57 5.46 1.09
N LEU A 34 -10.04 4.73 2.06
CA LEU A 34 -9.68 3.32 1.92
C LEU A 34 -10.89 2.45 2.21
N THR A 35 -10.87 1.19 1.73
CA THR A 35 -11.93 0.20 1.99
C THR A 35 -12.17 -0.03 3.50
N THR A 36 -11.14 0.20 4.31
CA THR A 36 -11.22 0.12 5.78
C THR A 36 -12.05 1.24 6.42
N GLY A 37 -12.34 2.32 5.69
CA GLY A 37 -12.93 3.56 6.19
C GLY A 37 -11.89 4.61 6.62
N THR A 38 -10.60 4.24 6.66
CA THR A 38 -9.50 5.16 6.98
C THR A 38 -9.23 6.10 5.81
N ILE A 39 -8.76 7.31 6.11
CA ILE A 39 -8.33 8.28 5.11
C ILE A 39 -6.81 8.22 4.96
N LEU A 40 -6.32 7.92 3.76
CA LEU A 40 -4.94 8.12 3.37
C LEU A 40 -4.73 9.60 3.01
N ASN A 41 -3.76 10.25 3.66
CA ASN A 41 -3.40 11.63 3.40
C ASN A 41 -2.10 11.72 2.58
N ASN A 42 -2.25 12.00 1.29
CA ASN A 42 -1.15 12.23 0.36
C ASN A 42 -0.71 13.71 0.31
N SER A 43 -1.14 14.58 1.23
CA SER A 43 -0.59 15.92 1.36
C SER A 43 0.90 15.89 1.69
N LEU A 44 1.61 16.92 1.23
CA LEU A 44 3.03 17.09 1.51
C LEU A 44 3.27 17.47 2.97
N ILE A 45 4.29 16.88 3.59
CA ILE A 45 4.74 17.23 4.95
C ILE A 45 5.68 18.44 4.90
N SER A 46 6.41 18.60 3.80
CA SER A 46 7.43 19.65 3.62
C SER A 46 7.48 20.10 2.16
N LYS A 47 8.25 21.17 1.90
CA LYS A 47 8.55 21.60 0.54
C LYS A 47 9.32 20.47 -0.19
N PRO A 48 9.04 20.24 -1.49
CA PRO A 48 9.83 19.32 -2.30
C PRO A 48 11.32 19.66 -2.27
N LEU A 49 12.18 18.65 -2.31
CA LEU A 49 13.63 18.80 -2.34
C LEU A 49 14.15 18.49 -3.74
N LEU A 50 14.95 19.39 -4.29
CA LEU A 50 15.61 19.20 -5.58
C LEU A 50 17.06 18.76 -5.35
N SER A 51 17.45 17.61 -5.89
CA SER A 51 18.83 17.13 -5.85
C SER A 51 19.71 17.90 -6.84
N ALA A 52 21.03 17.81 -6.66
CA ALA A 52 22.00 18.38 -7.61
C ALA A 52 21.87 17.77 -9.02
N ASP A 53 21.39 16.52 -9.11
CA ASP A 53 21.20 15.77 -10.35
C ASP A 53 19.83 16.03 -11.01
N GLY A 54 19.01 16.90 -10.41
CA GLY A 54 17.72 17.32 -10.93
C GLY A 54 16.54 16.44 -10.49
N ASP A 55 16.74 15.49 -9.57
CA ASP A 55 15.66 14.64 -9.06
C ASP A 55 14.83 15.41 -8.01
N LEU A 56 13.50 15.29 -8.10
CA LEU A 56 12.56 15.95 -7.20
C LEU A 56 11.99 14.95 -6.19
N THR A 57 12.27 15.16 -4.91
CA THR A 57 11.80 14.30 -3.82
C THR A 57 10.68 14.97 -3.03
N THR A 58 9.58 14.26 -2.86
CA THR A 58 8.41 14.71 -2.07
C THR A 58 8.13 13.77 -0.90
N TYR A 59 7.75 14.35 0.24
CA TYR A 59 7.39 13.60 1.45
C TYR A 59 5.91 13.76 1.73
N HIS A 60 5.20 12.64 1.88
CA HIS A 60 3.76 12.60 2.03
C HIS A 60 3.37 12.06 3.41
N TYR A 61 2.28 12.59 3.99
CA TYR A 61 1.82 12.21 5.34
C TYR A 61 1.55 10.71 5.49
N GLY A 62 0.91 10.08 4.50
CA GLY A 62 0.44 8.70 4.63
C GLY A 62 -0.79 8.60 5.55
N ILE A 63 -0.84 7.58 6.41
CA ILE A 63 -1.87 7.41 7.44
C ILE A 63 -1.18 7.66 8.78
N VAL A 64 -1.55 8.71 9.51
CA VAL A 64 -0.92 9.06 10.80
C VAL A 64 -1.97 9.23 11.88
N ARG A 65 -1.76 8.58 13.02
CA ARG A 65 -2.41 8.88 14.31
C ARG A 65 -1.36 9.48 15.25
N GLY A 66 -1.45 10.77 15.54
CA GLY A 66 -0.64 11.43 16.57
C GLY A 66 0.53 12.28 16.06
N ASP A 67 1.03 13.14 16.95
CA ASP A 67 1.78 14.37 16.68
C ASP A 67 3.28 14.21 16.37
N SER A 68 3.76 13.03 16.00
CA SER A 68 5.15 12.85 15.61
C SER A 68 5.31 12.76 14.10
N ILE A 69 5.79 13.86 13.51
CA ILE A 69 6.42 13.82 12.19
C ILE A 69 7.67 12.94 12.35
N PRO A 70 7.79 11.78 11.68
CA PRO A 70 8.98 10.96 11.80
C PRO A 70 10.19 11.78 11.35
N SER A 71 11.30 11.71 12.09
CA SER A 71 12.54 12.33 11.67
C SER A 71 12.88 11.82 10.26
N THR A 72 12.97 12.76 9.32
CA THR A 72 13.34 12.54 7.93
C THR A 72 14.80 12.09 7.86
N GLU A 73 15.06 10.80 8.10
CA GLU A 73 16.25 10.17 7.54
C GLU A 73 16.00 10.04 6.04
N ILE A 74 16.54 11.02 5.31
CA ILE A 74 16.59 11.01 3.85
C ILE A 74 17.66 9.99 3.49
N THR A 75 17.25 8.75 3.28
CA THR A 75 18.15 7.77 2.66
C THR A 75 18.26 8.16 1.19
N LEU A 76 19.43 8.68 0.80
CA LEU A 76 19.80 8.81 -0.62
C LEU A 76 19.83 7.40 -1.18
N LEU A 77 18.80 7.03 -1.93
CA LEU A 77 18.80 5.78 -2.68
C LEU A 77 19.52 6.00 -3.99
N GLU A 78 20.18 4.95 -4.49
CA GLU A 78 20.75 4.96 -5.83
C GLU A 78 19.68 5.40 -6.84
N ARG A 79 20.09 6.20 -7.82
CA ARG A 79 19.18 6.71 -8.84
C ARG A 79 18.48 5.54 -9.53
N TYR A 80 17.16 5.48 -9.40
CA TYR A 80 16.39 4.46 -10.09
C TYR A 80 16.13 4.90 -11.54
N PRO A 81 16.19 3.96 -12.51
CA PRO A 81 16.05 4.26 -13.93
C PRO A 81 14.57 4.41 -14.35
N TYR A 82 13.74 5.03 -13.50
CA TYR A 82 12.30 5.20 -13.72
C TYR A 82 11.91 6.67 -13.58
N ASP A 83 10.83 7.08 -14.24
CA ASP A 83 10.31 8.44 -14.14
C ASP A 83 9.93 8.81 -12.69
N VAL A 84 9.35 7.86 -11.95
CA VAL A 84 8.93 8.05 -10.56
C VAL A 84 9.31 6.81 -9.74
N THR A 85 9.81 7.04 -8.52
CA THR A 85 10.01 5.97 -7.54
C THR A 85 9.29 6.30 -6.24
N TYR A 86 8.47 5.37 -5.77
CA TYR A 86 7.77 5.45 -4.50
C TYR A 86 8.48 4.59 -3.45
N LEU A 87 8.73 5.19 -2.29
CA LEU A 87 9.34 4.53 -1.14
C LEU A 87 8.27 4.35 -0.06
N VAL A 88 7.75 3.13 0.05
CA VAL A 88 6.66 2.83 0.97
C VAL A 88 7.20 2.17 2.22
N LYS A 89 7.00 2.84 3.35
CA LYS A 89 7.30 2.31 4.69
C LYS A 89 6.28 1.23 5.08
N PRO A 90 6.69 0.07 5.62
CA PRO A 90 5.78 -0.96 6.14
C PRO A 90 4.77 -0.44 7.17
N GLN A 91 5.15 0.60 7.92
CA GLN A 91 4.29 1.28 8.89
C GLN A 91 2.99 1.80 8.26
N LEU A 92 3.00 2.17 6.97
CA LEU A 92 1.77 2.56 6.28
C LEU A 92 0.77 1.39 6.20
N LEU A 93 1.27 0.17 5.99
CA LEU A 93 0.48 -1.04 5.95
C LEU A 93 0.00 -1.43 7.35
N ASP A 94 0.85 -1.29 8.37
CA ASP A 94 0.49 -1.50 9.78
C ASP A 94 -0.71 -0.65 10.21
N GLU A 95 -0.81 0.60 9.73
CA GLU A 95 -1.93 1.49 10.05
C GLU A 95 -3.24 1.03 9.40
N ILE A 96 -3.17 0.54 8.16
CA ILE A 96 -4.32 -0.09 7.50
C ILE A 96 -4.75 -1.32 8.31
N LEU A 97 -3.80 -2.19 8.65
CA LEU A 97 -4.03 -3.43 9.39
C LEU A 97 -4.54 -3.18 10.81
N SER A 98 -4.10 -2.11 11.46
CA SER A 98 -4.62 -1.70 12.77
C SER A 98 -6.10 -1.29 12.71
N THR A 99 -6.56 -0.80 11.55
CA THR A 99 -7.99 -0.55 11.32
C THR A 99 -8.73 -1.85 11.01
N VAL A 100 -8.13 -2.74 10.22
CA VAL A 100 -8.69 -4.08 9.94
C VAL A 100 -8.91 -4.87 11.22
N TYR A 101 -7.92 -4.86 12.12
CA TYR A 101 -7.96 -5.45 13.46
C TYR A 101 -9.09 -4.87 14.31
N ARG A 102 -9.16 -3.55 14.45
CA ARG A 102 -10.21 -2.90 15.27
C ARG A 102 -11.63 -3.14 14.77
N ARG A 103 -11.79 -3.58 13.53
CA ARG A 103 -13.07 -3.94 12.93
C ARG A 103 -13.33 -5.45 12.95
N SER A 104 -12.48 -6.24 13.63
CA SER A 104 -12.61 -7.70 13.73
C SER A 104 -12.68 -8.39 12.36
N LEU A 105 -12.01 -7.83 11.34
CA LEU A 105 -12.11 -8.36 9.98
C LEU A 105 -11.26 -9.62 9.76
N PHE A 106 -10.26 -9.85 10.62
CA PHE A 106 -9.53 -11.13 10.71
C PHE A 106 -10.24 -12.15 11.60
N ASP A 107 -11.26 -11.75 12.36
CA ASP A 107 -11.99 -12.68 13.22
C ASP A 107 -12.98 -13.50 12.37
N GLY A 108 -13.23 -14.73 12.78
CA GLY A 108 -14.04 -15.67 12.00
C GLY A 108 -14.76 -16.68 12.87
N SER A 109 -15.91 -17.16 12.39
CA SER A 109 -16.60 -18.31 12.97
C SER A 109 -16.99 -19.27 11.86
N TYR A 110 -16.56 -20.51 12.01
CA TYR A 110 -16.74 -21.57 11.04
C TYR A 110 -17.54 -22.69 11.66
N LYS A 111 -18.51 -23.20 10.91
CA LYS A 111 -19.26 -24.42 11.24
C LYS A 111 -19.17 -25.38 10.07
N ASP A 112 -19.05 -26.66 10.37
CA ASP A 112 -19.05 -27.76 9.39
C ASP A 112 -20.03 -28.82 9.89
N ASP A 113 -21.01 -29.18 9.07
CA ASP A 113 -21.89 -30.35 9.21
C ASP A 113 -22.30 -30.69 10.66
N VAL A 114 -22.78 -29.68 11.39
CA VAL A 114 -23.28 -29.70 12.79
C VAL A 114 -22.24 -30.06 13.86
N GLU A 115 -21.29 -30.95 13.60
CA GLU A 115 -20.40 -31.51 14.60
C GLU A 115 -19.19 -30.61 14.91
N TYR A 116 -18.63 -29.95 13.90
CA TYR A 116 -17.41 -29.17 14.05
C TYR A 116 -17.68 -27.68 14.03
N ASN A 117 -17.03 -26.98 14.94
CA ASN A 117 -16.99 -25.53 14.92
C ASN A 117 -15.59 -25.02 15.25
N MET A 118 -15.28 -23.85 14.72
CA MET A 118 -14.06 -23.13 15.04
C MET A 118 -14.35 -21.64 15.14
N SER A 119 -13.85 -20.99 16.19
CA SER A 119 -13.76 -19.54 16.27
C SER A 119 -12.31 -19.09 16.18
N VAL A 120 -12.11 -17.99 15.48
CA VAL A 120 -10.82 -17.34 15.24
C VAL A 120 -10.94 -15.91 15.72
N GLU A 121 -9.99 -15.49 16.55
CA GLU A 121 -9.92 -14.14 17.08
C GLU A 121 -8.50 -13.61 16.87
N CYS A 122 -8.36 -12.49 16.17
CA CYS A 122 -7.09 -11.80 16.07
C CYS A 122 -6.77 -11.18 17.44
N VAL A 123 -5.61 -11.52 18.01
CA VAL A 123 -5.27 -11.16 19.41
C VAL A 123 -4.64 -9.77 19.50
N LYS A 124 -3.94 -9.34 18.44
CA LYS A 124 -3.29 -8.02 18.38
C LYS A 124 -3.23 -7.51 16.94
N PRO A 125 -3.04 -6.19 16.73
CA PRO A 125 -2.86 -5.62 15.40
C PRO A 125 -1.73 -6.32 14.63
N PRO A 126 -2.02 -6.86 13.41
CA PRO A 126 -1.00 -7.49 12.59
C PRO A 126 0.11 -6.52 12.18
N LYS A 127 1.31 -7.05 11.96
CA LYS A 127 2.51 -6.26 11.65
C LYS A 127 3.18 -6.71 10.37
N VAL A 128 3.61 -5.76 9.54
CA VAL A 128 4.39 -6.05 8.33
C VAL A 128 5.88 -5.95 8.63
N VAL A 129 6.60 -7.02 8.32
CA VAL A 129 8.05 -7.13 8.44
C VAL A 129 8.63 -7.37 7.06
N LEU A 130 9.74 -6.70 6.75
CA LEU A 130 10.52 -6.95 5.54
C LEU A 130 11.64 -7.92 5.89
N GLU A 131 11.66 -9.11 5.29
CA GLU A 131 12.66 -10.16 5.53
C GLU A 131 13.22 -10.69 4.21
N GLY A 132 14.54 -10.57 4.01
CA GLY A 132 15.16 -10.84 2.71
C GLY A 132 14.48 -10.03 1.60
N GLU A 133 14.03 -10.72 0.56
CA GLU A 133 13.24 -10.17 -0.54
C GLU A 133 11.70 -10.35 -0.33
N GLY A 134 11.27 -10.77 0.85
CA GLY A 134 9.86 -11.02 1.18
C GLY A 134 9.21 -9.94 2.05
N ILE A 135 7.92 -9.71 1.81
CA ILE A 135 7.03 -8.92 2.67
C ILE A 135 6.22 -9.90 3.50
N ILE A 136 6.39 -9.90 4.82
CA ILE A 136 5.73 -10.85 5.72
C ILE A 136 4.73 -10.10 6.60
N LEU A 137 3.48 -10.53 6.57
CA LEU A 137 2.48 -10.12 7.56
C LEU A 137 2.47 -11.13 8.70
N ALA A 138 2.90 -10.68 9.89
CA ALA A 138 2.81 -11.43 11.12
C ALA A 138 1.42 -11.22 11.75
N LEU A 139 0.65 -12.30 11.82
CA LEU A 139 -0.73 -12.34 12.30
C LEU A 139 -0.79 -13.24 13.54
N GLU A 140 -1.24 -12.71 14.68
CA GLU A 140 -1.43 -13.51 15.89
C GLU A 140 -2.91 -13.76 16.11
N GLU A 141 -3.30 -15.03 16.14
CA GLU A 141 -4.69 -15.46 16.24
C GLU A 141 -4.86 -16.53 17.31
N ARG A 142 -5.93 -16.39 18.09
CA ARG A 142 -6.43 -17.42 18.98
C ARG A 142 -7.42 -18.27 18.22
N LEU A 143 -7.18 -19.59 18.23
CA LEU A 143 -8.01 -20.57 17.56
C LEU A 143 -8.68 -21.46 18.61
N ILE A 144 -10.01 -21.53 18.57
CA ILE A 144 -10.78 -22.43 19.41
C ILE A 144 -11.56 -23.35 18.49
N ALA A 145 -11.28 -24.65 18.53
CA ALA A 145 -11.97 -25.66 17.71
C ALA A 145 -12.63 -26.70 18.60
N MET A 146 -13.88 -27.05 18.29
CA MET A 146 -14.64 -28.09 18.99
C MET A 146 -15.22 -29.10 18.01
N LYS A 147 -15.41 -30.32 18.51
CA LYS A 147 -16.17 -31.41 17.87
C LYS A 147 -17.18 -31.96 18.86
N ASN A 148 -18.47 -31.88 18.55
CA ASN A 148 -19.54 -32.38 19.43
C ASN A 148 -19.41 -31.90 20.89
N ALA A 149 -19.11 -30.60 21.06
CA ALA A 149 -18.83 -29.94 22.35
C ALA A 149 -17.55 -30.40 23.09
N VAL A 150 -16.74 -31.27 22.49
CA VAL A 150 -15.40 -31.63 22.97
C VAL A 150 -14.38 -30.65 22.40
N LEU A 151 -13.55 -30.07 23.26
CA LEU A 151 -12.49 -29.15 22.86
C LEU A 151 -11.36 -29.90 22.15
N LEU A 152 -11.05 -29.50 20.91
CA LEU A 152 -9.93 -30.02 20.13
C LEU A 152 -8.71 -29.10 20.17
N LEU A 153 -8.95 -27.79 20.23
CA LEU A 153 -7.91 -26.76 20.22
C LEU A 153 -8.40 -25.52 20.96
N ASN A 154 -7.54 -24.91 21.77
CA ASN A 154 -7.71 -23.57 22.34
C ASN A 154 -6.34 -23.00 22.63
N ASP A 155 -5.73 -22.38 21.63
CA ASP A 155 -4.37 -21.86 21.74
C ASP A 155 -4.18 -20.66 20.80
N THR A 156 -3.13 -19.90 21.05
CA THR A 156 -2.75 -18.72 20.30
C THR A 156 -1.53 -19.01 19.44
N PHE A 157 -1.61 -18.65 18.17
CA PHE A 157 -0.55 -18.91 17.20
C PHE A 157 -0.16 -17.63 16.47
N THR A 158 1.12 -17.54 16.11
CA THR A 158 1.59 -16.53 15.15
C THR A 158 1.75 -17.18 13.78
N VAL A 159 1.03 -16.66 12.80
CA VAL A 159 1.05 -17.07 11.40
C VAL A 159 1.81 -16.02 10.59
N GLY A 160 2.78 -16.46 9.81
CA GLY A 160 3.47 -15.62 8.83
C GLY A 160 2.80 -15.74 7.47
N LEU A 161 2.31 -14.64 6.92
CA LEU A 161 1.75 -14.59 5.57
C LEU A 161 2.74 -13.89 4.65
N LEU A 162 3.36 -14.64 3.74
CA LEU A 162 4.20 -14.07 2.70
C LEU A 162 3.30 -13.37 1.68
N LEU A 163 3.49 -12.07 1.53
CA LEU A 163 2.70 -11.23 0.65
C LEU A 163 3.42 -11.03 -0.69
N ASN A 164 2.64 -11.07 -1.76
CA ASN A 164 3.04 -10.54 -3.05
C ASN A 164 2.51 -9.11 -3.18
N ALA A 165 3.40 -8.17 -3.47
CA ALA A 165 3.02 -6.80 -3.81
C ALA A 165 2.73 -6.72 -5.31
N LEU A 166 1.60 -6.12 -5.64
CA LEU A 166 1.14 -5.93 -7.01
C LEU A 166 0.73 -4.47 -7.19
N TYR A 167 0.61 -4.04 -8.45
CA TYR A 167 0.21 -2.67 -8.76
C TYR A 167 -0.85 -2.64 -9.85
N SER A 168 -1.69 -1.60 -9.82
CA SER A 168 -2.60 -1.29 -10.91
C SER A 168 -2.03 -0.19 -11.79
N TYR A 169 -2.54 -0.09 -13.03
CA TYR A 169 -2.21 0.98 -13.96
C TYR A 169 -2.52 2.39 -13.41
N ARG A 170 -3.36 2.51 -12.38
CA ARG A 170 -3.69 3.79 -11.72
C ARG A 170 -2.81 4.11 -10.52
N LEU A 171 -1.58 3.56 -10.47
CA LEU A 171 -0.61 3.79 -9.39
C LEU A 171 -1.20 3.46 -8.01
N GLN A 172 -1.84 2.31 -7.90
CA GLN A 172 -2.29 1.76 -6.63
C GLN A 172 -1.56 0.46 -6.36
N LEU A 173 -0.94 0.34 -5.19
CA LEU A 173 -0.39 -0.92 -4.70
C LEU A 173 -1.50 -1.74 -4.04
N PHE A 174 -1.49 -3.05 -4.26
CA PHE A 174 -2.34 -3.99 -3.57
C PHE A 174 -1.56 -5.26 -3.25
N PHE A 175 -1.95 -5.91 -2.17
CA PHE A 175 -1.22 -7.05 -1.64
C PHE A 175 -2.08 -8.30 -1.69
N GLN A 176 -1.45 -9.43 -1.96
CA GLN A 176 -2.09 -10.75 -1.97
C GLN A 176 -1.25 -11.71 -1.15
N VAL A 177 -1.90 -12.67 -0.50
CA VAL A 177 -1.18 -13.76 0.16
C VAL A 177 -0.63 -14.70 -0.91
N LEU A 178 0.70 -14.76 -1.04
CA LEU A 178 1.38 -15.69 -1.93
C LEU A 178 1.48 -17.07 -1.28
N ARG A 179 1.85 -17.10 0.00
CA ARG A 179 2.06 -18.31 0.78
C ARG A 179 1.82 -18.03 2.24
N THR A 180 1.32 -19.01 2.97
CA THR A 180 1.22 -18.98 4.43
C THR A 180 2.33 -19.82 5.04
N SER A 181 2.70 -19.54 6.28
CA SER A 181 3.50 -20.47 7.09
C SER A 181 2.81 -21.84 7.14
N ASN A 182 3.62 -22.88 7.38
CA ASN A 182 3.09 -24.23 7.52
C ASN A 182 2.13 -24.27 8.72
N LEU A 183 0.91 -24.75 8.51
CA LEU A 183 -0.09 -24.91 9.57
C LEU A 183 0.08 -26.23 10.34
N ALA A 184 1.28 -26.83 10.31
CA ALA A 184 1.60 -28.06 11.04
C ALA A 184 1.48 -27.93 12.57
N PHE A 185 1.34 -26.70 13.09
CA PHE A 185 0.99 -26.46 14.50
C PHE A 185 -0.46 -26.82 14.83
N LEU A 186 -1.35 -26.92 13.83
CA LEU A 186 -2.72 -27.37 14.03
C LEU A 186 -2.77 -28.90 14.16
N PRO A 187 -3.63 -29.43 15.06
CA PRO A 187 -3.97 -30.85 15.04
C PRO A 187 -4.46 -31.28 13.65
N GLU A 188 -4.09 -32.49 13.20
CA GLU A 188 -4.36 -32.95 11.83
C GLU A 188 -5.85 -32.85 11.47
N GLU A 189 -6.74 -33.28 12.37
CA GLU A 189 -8.20 -33.20 12.20
C GLU A 189 -8.68 -31.75 12.00
N VAL A 190 -8.14 -30.80 12.78
CA VAL A 190 -8.47 -29.36 12.67
C VAL A 190 -7.93 -28.80 11.35
N HIS A 191 -6.69 -29.16 10.98
CA HIS A 191 -6.09 -28.70 9.73
C HIS A 191 -6.86 -29.19 8.50
N GLN A 192 -7.26 -30.46 8.47
CA GLN A 192 -8.05 -31.02 7.37
C GLN A 192 -9.42 -30.32 7.24
N LYS A 193 -10.08 -30.00 8.35
CA LYS A 193 -11.40 -29.39 8.37
C LYS A 193 -11.42 -27.89 8.10
N PHE A 194 -10.46 -27.14 8.65
CA PHE A 194 -10.50 -25.68 8.67
C PHE A 194 -9.32 -25.00 7.97
N GLY A 195 -8.26 -25.71 7.62
CA GLY A 195 -7.05 -25.12 7.05
C GLY A 195 -7.29 -24.33 5.75
N SER A 196 -8.16 -24.83 4.87
CA SER A 196 -8.55 -24.11 3.64
C SER A 196 -9.39 -22.87 3.94
N LYS A 197 -10.33 -22.96 4.90
CA LYS A 197 -11.20 -21.85 5.34
C LYS A 197 -10.37 -20.69 5.92
N LEU A 198 -9.38 -21.01 6.78
CA LEU A 198 -8.43 -20.02 7.31
C LEU A 198 -7.63 -19.32 6.21
N ARG A 199 -7.00 -20.09 5.32
CA ARG A 199 -6.22 -19.55 4.19
C ARG A 199 -7.07 -18.66 3.29
N GLN A 200 -8.32 -19.05 3.02
CA GLN A 200 -9.24 -18.26 2.23
C GLN A 200 -9.61 -16.95 2.92
N GLN A 201 -9.91 -16.97 4.23
CA GLN A 201 -10.21 -15.76 4.98
C GLN A 201 -9.03 -14.79 4.97
N TRP A 202 -7.82 -15.24 5.34
CA TRP A 202 -6.64 -14.39 5.34
C TRP A 202 -6.39 -13.77 3.96
N SER A 203 -6.46 -14.58 2.90
CA SER A 203 -6.28 -14.11 1.52
C SER A 203 -7.33 -13.07 1.13
N SER A 204 -8.59 -13.30 1.50
CA SER A 204 -9.71 -12.39 1.22
C SER A 204 -9.54 -11.05 1.95
N VAL A 205 -9.20 -11.09 3.24
CA VAL A 205 -9.01 -9.89 4.06
C VAL A 205 -7.83 -9.06 3.51
N VAL A 206 -6.69 -9.70 3.25
CA VAL A 206 -5.51 -9.02 2.69
C VAL A 206 -5.83 -8.40 1.33
N ALA A 207 -6.38 -9.16 0.38
CA ALA A 207 -6.67 -8.65 -0.97
C ALA A 207 -7.72 -7.53 -1.02
N THR A 208 -8.64 -7.51 -0.05
CA THR A 208 -9.73 -6.53 0.04
C THR A 208 -9.26 -5.22 0.68
N TYR A 209 -8.53 -5.32 1.79
CA TYR A 209 -8.25 -4.17 2.64
C TYR A 209 -6.82 -3.64 2.53
N LEU A 210 -5.83 -4.47 2.18
CA LEU A 210 -4.45 -4.04 2.07
C LEU A 210 -4.18 -3.45 0.68
N ARG A 211 -4.60 -2.20 0.52
CA ARG A 211 -4.50 -1.44 -0.73
C ARG A 211 -4.02 -0.02 -0.43
N VAL A 212 -3.04 0.46 -1.19
CA VAL A 212 -2.42 1.77 -1.02
C VAL A 212 -2.49 2.54 -2.33
N PRO A 213 -3.44 3.49 -2.50
CA PRO A 213 -3.41 4.41 -3.62
C PRO A 213 -2.23 5.38 -3.45
N LEU A 214 -1.32 5.40 -4.42
CA LEU A 214 -0.14 6.25 -4.37
C LEU A 214 -0.47 7.68 -4.81
N PRO A 215 0.27 8.69 -4.31
CA PRO A 215 0.13 10.06 -4.79
C PRO A 215 0.33 10.13 -6.30
N THR A 216 -0.70 10.53 -7.03
CA THR A 216 -0.64 10.71 -8.49
C THR A 216 -1.65 11.74 -8.98
N ALA A 217 -1.35 12.37 -10.12
CA ALA A 217 -2.26 13.29 -10.79
C ALA A 217 -3.28 12.51 -11.63
N ILE A 218 -4.46 13.12 -11.82
CA ILE A 218 -5.52 12.53 -12.65
C ILE A 218 -4.99 12.27 -14.07
N GLY A 219 -5.28 11.06 -14.59
CA GLY A 219 -4.90 10.66 -15.95
C GLY A 219 -3.46 10.14 -16.09
N VAL A 220 -2.65 10.18 -15.04
CA VAL A 220 -1.33 9.54 -15.04
C VAL A 220 -1.48 8.03 -14.81
N LEU A 221 -0.86 7.24 -15.67
CA LEU A 221 -0.88 5.78 -15.66
C LEU A 221 0.53 5.22 -15.51
N ALA A 222 0.64 4.10 -14.81
CA ALA A 222 1.86 3.32 -14.64
C ALA A 222 2.20 2.50 -15.89
N ARG A 223 3.48 2.46 -16.28
CA ARG A 223 4.08 1.55 -17.26
C ARG A 223 5.43 1.03 -16.76
N ASN A 224 5.85 -0.13 -17.25
CA ASN A 224 7.16 -0.74 -16.97
C ASN A 224 7.57 -0.72 -15.49
N ALA A 225 6.64 -1.04 -14.59
CA ALA A 225 6.91 -0.87 -13.18
C ALA A 225 7.63 -2.07 -12.56
N THR A 226 8.46 -1.80 -11.54
CA THR A 226 9.12 -2.81 -10.74
C THR A 226 8.83 -2.62 -9.26
N LEU A 227 8.76 -3.76 -8.56
CA LEU A 227 8.59 -3.82 -7.11
C LEU A 227 9.76 -4.60 -6.54
N LYS A 228 10.49 -3.99 -5.60
CA LYS A 228 11.57 -4.64 -4.85
C LYS A 228 11.58 -4.20 -3.41
N ILE A 229 12.33 -4.92 -2.58
CA ILE A 229 12.52 -4.61 -1.18
C ILE A 229 13.93 -4.07 -1.00
N GLU A 230 14.03 -2.85 -0.47
CA GLU A 230 15.29 -2.25 -0.05
C GLU A 230 15.06 -1.68 1.34
N LYS A 231 15.43 -2.45 2.37
CA LYS A 231 15.11 -2.11 3.76
C LYS A 231 15.60 -0.69 4.08
N PRO A 232 14.76 0.17 4.69
CA PRO A 232 13.48 -0.16 5.34
C PRO A 232 12.22 -0.03 4.46
N PHE A 233 12.34 0.03 3.13
CA PHE A 233 11.27 0.36 2.20
C PHE A 233 10.83 -0.80 1.30
N ILE A 234 9.56 -0.75 0.91
CA ILE A 234 9.05 -1.36 -0.31
C ILE A 234 9.23 -0.32 -1.41
N VAL A 235 10.07 -0.62 -2.40
CA VAL A 235 10.41 0.28 -3.50
C VAL A 235 9.56 -0.05 -4.71
N PHE A 236 8.84 0.94 -5.22
CA PHE A 236 8.04 0.85 -6.43
C PHE A 236 8.53 1.88 -7.45
N GLY A 237 9.33 1.42 -8.43
CA GLY A 237 9.82 2.23 -9.54
C GLY A 237 8.92 2.07 -10.76
N VAL A 238 8.56 3.17 -11.43
CA VAL A 238 7.55 3.16 -12.49
C VAL A 238 7.76 4.28 -13.51
N ASP A 239 7.60 3.95 -14.79
CA ASP A 239 7.50 4.94 -15.87
C ASP A 239 6.06 5.45 -15.94
N ILE A 240 5.90 6.75 -16.16
CA ILE A 240 4.57 7.38 -16.19
C ILE A 240 4.13 7.69 -17.62
N TYR A 241 2.87 7.41 -17.89
CA TYR A 241 2.21 7.75 -19.14
C TYR A 241 0.98 8.59 -18.85
N SER A 242 0.82 9.73 -19.52
CA SER A 242 -0.41 10.50 -19.47
C SER A 242 -1.00 10.71 -20.87
N PRO A 243 -2.24 10.21 -21.14
CA PRO A 243 -2.89 10.37 -22.44
C PRO A 243 -3.12 11.84 -22.82
N LEU A 244 -3.21 12.74 -21.84
CA LEU A 244 -3.41 14.17 -22.06
C LEU A 244 -2.23 14.81 -22.81
N TYR A 245 -1.02 14.27 -22.67
CA TYR A 245 0.16 14.74 -23.44
C TYR A 245 0.27 14.12 -24.83
N HIS A 246 -0.42 13.02 -25.10
CA HIS A 246 -0.32 12.35 -26.40
C HIS A 246 -1.25 12.96 -27.45
N ASN A 247 -2.36 13.56 -27.03
CA ASN A 247 -3.30 14.22 -27.95
C ASN A 247 -2.83 15.62 -28.38
N SER A 248 -1.94 16.29 -27.65
CA SER A 248 -1.38 17.59 -28.07
C SER A 248 -0.41 17.48 -29.26
N LYS A 249 0.13 16.29 -29.54
CA LYS A 249 0.94 16.04 -30.75
C LYS A 249 0.13 15.83 -32.02
N ARG A 250 -1.19 15.56 -31.91
CA ARG A 250 -2.07 15.36 -33.08
C ARG A 250 -2.81 16.63 -33.52
N SER A 251 -2.75 17.72 -32.74
CA SER A 251 -3.34 19.01 -33.10
C SER A 251 -2.35 19.99 -33.72
N LEU A 252 -1.13 19.54 -34.03
CA LEU A 252 -0.07 20.34 -34.69
C LEU A 252 0.47 19.66 -35.96
N SER A 253 -0.27 18.68 -36.50
CA SER A 253 0.00 18.08 -37.82
C SER A 253 -1.08 18.47 -38.81
#